data_AF-A0A3D2SJW1-F1
#
_entry.id   AF-A0A3D2SJW1-F1
#
_cell.length_a   1.000
_cell.length_b   1.000
_cell.length_c   1.000
_cell.angle_alpha   90.00
_cell.angle_beta   90.00
_cell.angle_gamma   90.00
#
_symmetry.space_group_name_H-M   'P 1'
#
loop_
_entity.id
_entity.type
_entity.pdbx_description
1 polymer ?
#
loop_
_entity_poly.entity_id
_entity_poly.type
_entity_poly.pdbx_seq_one_letter_code
_entity_poly.pdbx_strand_id
1 'polypeptide(L)' 'HCVFTNEYFKKKDCLILSARIEKKPIETIEINLNTLKIVQSRAVCNGVSEHHDRIIQLVKKNINLIRQRIA' A
#
# COMPACT_ATOMS: atom_id res chain seq x y z
N HIS A 1 4.20 -15.26 -5.66
CA HIS A 1 5.34 -15.52 -4.78
C HIS A 1 5.98 -14.18 -4.35
N CYS A 2 5.32 -13.35 -3.53
CA CYS A 2 5.94 -12.15 -2.92
C CYS A 2 5.19 -11.61 -1.67
N VAL A 3 4.16 -12.32 -1.18
CA VAL A 3 3.39 -11.88 0.01
C VAL A 3 3.85 -12.62 1.27
N PHE A 4 4.41 -13.82 1.13
CA PHE A 4 4.83 -14.66 2.26
C PHE A 4 6.28 -14.43 2.70
N THR A 5 7.15 -13.95 1.82
CA THR A 5 8.59 -13.88 2.08
C THR A 5 9.01 -12.82 3.10
N ASN A 6 8.16 -11.80 3.32
CA ASN A 6 8.45 -10.67 4.21
C ASN A 6 7.66 -10.68 5.53
N GLU A 7 6.98 -11.79 5.84
CA GLU A 7 6.20 -11.92 7.08
C GLU A 7 5.21 -10.77 7.32
N TYR A 8 4.65 -10.18 6.24
CA TYR A 8 3.72 -9.05 6.35
C TYR A 8 2.50 -9.37 7.25
N PHE A 9 2.13 -10.64 7.35
CA PHE A 9 1.10 -11.14 8.28
C PHE A 9 1.45 -10.99 9.78
N LYS A 10 2.73 -10.86 10.14
CA LYS A 10 3.17 -10.68 11.55
C LYS A 10 3.13 -9.22 11.99
N LYS A 11 3.13 -8.26 11.07
CA LYS A 11 3.04 -6.82 11.39
C LYS A 11 1.58 -6.41 11.50
N LYS A 12 1.00 -6.57 12.69
CA LYS A 12 -0.37 -6.11 13.00
C LYS A 12 -0.57 -4.61 12.75
N ASP A 13 0.51 -3.84 12.78
CA ASP A 13 0.51 -2.39 12.61
C ASP A 13 0.69 -1.93 11.16
N CYS A 14 0.68 -2.84 10.18
CA CYS A 14 0.86 -2.51 8.76
C CYS A 14 -0.34 -2.96 7.92
N LEU A 15 -0.82 -2.07 7.05
CA LEU A 15 -1.84 -2.35 6.04
C LEU A 15 -1.17 -2.39 4.67
N ILE A 16 -1.26 -3.54 4.00
CA ILE A 16 -0.75 -3.74 2.65
C ILE A 16 -1.93 -3.58 1.67
N LEU A 17 -1.80 -2.65 0.73
CA LEU A 17 -2.71 -2.46 -0.39
C LEU A 17 -2.04 -2.87 -1.69
N SER A 18 -2.82 -3.41 -2.63
CA SER A 18 -2.34 -3.71 -3.98
C SER A 18 -3.13 -2.87 -4.99
N ALA A 19 -2.48 -1.93 -5.65
CA ALA A 19 -3.04 -1.20 -6.78
C ALA A 19 -3.07 -2.11 -8.00
N ARG A 20 -4.22 -2.16 -8.68
CA ARG A 20 -4.44 -2.97 -9.87
C ARG A 20 -5.06 -2.14 -10.98
N ILE A 21 -4.60 -2.34 -12.20
CA ILE A 21 -5.22 -1.84 -13.43
C ILE A 21 -5.62 -3.05 -14.26
N GLU A 22 -6.86 -3.10 -14.72
CA GLU A 22 -7.38 -4.22 -15.52
C GLU A 22 -7.09 -5.60 -14.90
N LYS A 23 -7.24 -5.68 -13.56
CA LYS A 23 -6.93 -6.87 -12.73
C LYS A 23 -5.45 -7.25 -12.63
N LYS A 24 -4.55 -6.57 -13.32
CA LYS A 24 -3.09 -6.76 -13.19
C LYS A 24 -2.54 -5.92 -12.03
N PRO A 25 -1.78 -6.51 -11.10
CA PRO A 25 -1.11 -5.75 -10.05
C PRO A 25 -0.03 -4.85 -10.65
N ILE A 26 -0.11 -3.55 -10.36
CA ILE A 26 0.86 -2.56 -10.81
C ILE A 26 1.78 -2.11 -9.67
N GLU A 27 1.25 -2.01 -8.46
CA GLU A 27 2.00 -1.48 -7.32
C GLU A 27 1.51 -2.06 -6.00
N THR A 28 2.44 -2.27 -5.07
CA THR A 28 2.12 -2.65 -3.68
C THR A 28 2.46 -1.48 -2.77
N ILE A 29 1.50 -1.11 -1.92
CA ILE A 29 1.58 0.03 -1.01
C ILE A 29 1.52 -0.49 0.41
N GLU A 30 2.50 -0.13 1.23
CA GLU A 30 2.53 -0.41 2.66
C GLU A 30 2.23 0.86 3.43
N ILE A 31 1.22 0.79 4.31
CA ILE A 31 0.79 1.87 5.19
C ILE A 31 1.01 1.43 6.63
N ASN A 32 1.63 2.28 7.44
CA ASN A 32 1.73 2.08 8.86
C ASN A 32 0.43 2.56 9.53
N LEU A 33 -0.28 1.68 10.23
CA LEU A 33 -1.58 1.96 10.85
C LEU A 33 -1.47 2.88 12.07
N ASN A 34 -0.35 2.84 12.80
CA ASN A 34 -0.11 3.70 13.96
C ASN A 34 0.09 5.17 13.57
N THR A 35 0.78 5.42 12.46
CA THR A 35 1.09 6.77 11.98
C THR A 35 0.19 7.21 10.82
N LEU A 36 -0.53 6.27 10.20
CA LEU A 36 -1.31 6.45 8.98
C LEU A 36 -0.47 7.06 7.84
N LYS A 37 0.80 6.67 7.75
CA LYS A 37 1.73 7.12 6.71
C LYS A 37 2.08 5.98 5.77
N ILE A 38 2.29 6.33 4.51
CA ILE A 38 2.80 5.41 3.49
C ILE A 38 4.28 5.18 3.79
N VAL A 39 4.64 3.93 4.07
CA VAL A 39 6.02 3.50 4.36
C VAL A 39 6.74 3.16 3.06
N GLN A 40 6.05 2.43 2.18
CA GLN A 40 6.57 2.03 0.87
C GLN A 40 5.46 1.99 -0.18
N SER A 41 5.83 2.25 -1.42
CA SER A 41 4.96 2.08 -2.59
C SER A 41 5.85 1.71 -3.78
N ARG A 42 5.78 0.47 -4.23
CA ARG A 42 6.75 -0.12 -5.16
C ARG A 42 6.08 -1.04 -6.17
N ALA A 43 6.46 -0.88 -7.44
CA ALA A 43 6.04 -1.73 -8.54
C ALA A 43 6.92 -2.98 -8.63
N VAL A 44 6.60 -3.85 -9.60
CA VAL A 44 7.41 -5.04 -9.92
C VAL A 44 8.88 -4.62 -10.15
N CYS A 45 9.82 -5.43 -9.68
CA CYS A 45 11.27 -5.17 -9.75
C CYS A 45 11.73 -3.87 -9.04
N ASN A 46 11.09 -3.48 -7.93
CA ASN A 46 11.43 -2.28 -7.16
C ASN A 46 11.30 -0.96 -7.93
N GLY A 47 10.65 -0.96 -9.09
CA GLY A 47 10.41 0.24 -9.88
C GLY A 47 9.30 1.12 -9.32
N VAL A 48 9.11 2.27 -9.97
CA VAL A 48 7.93 3.12 -9.84
C VAL A 48 7.06 2.92 -11.08
N SER A 49 5.75 2.75 -10.88
CA SER A 49 4.81 2.70 -12.00
C SER A 49 4.54 4.11 -12.53
N GLU A 50 4.12 4.24 -13.79
CA GLU A 50 3.67 5.53 -14.35
C GLU A 50 2.54 6.16 -13.49
N HIS A 51 1.79 5.33 -12.77
CA HIS A 51 0.69 5.77 -11.92
C HIS A 51 1.09 5.98 -10.46
N HIS A 52 2.37 5.89 -10.12
CA HIS A 52 2.86 5.95 -8.74
C HIS A 52 2.32 7.18 -8.00
N ASP A 53 2.56 8.38 -8.54
CA ASP A 53 2.11 9.63 -7.89
C ASP A 53 0.59 9.68 -7.73
N ARG A 54 -0.14 9.19 -8.73
CA ARG A 54 -1.59 9.12 -8.68
C ARG A 54 -2.08 8.17 -7.59
N ILE A 55 -1.43 7.02 -7.44
CA ILE A 55 -1.72 6.03 -6.39
C ILE A 55 -1.45 6.64 -5.01
N ILE A 56 -0.29 7.27 -4.82
CA ILE A 56 0.10 7.94 -3.57
C ILE A 56 -0.92 9.02 -3.19
N GLN A 57 -1.32 9.86 -4.14
CA GLN A 57 -2.31 10.91 -3.90
C GLN A 57 -3.68 10.32 -3.53
N LEU A 58 -4.12 9.26 -4.21
CA LEU A 58 -5.37 8.55 -3.90
C LEU A 58 -5.34 7.99 -2.48
N VAL A 59 -4.25 7.31 -2.10
CA VAL A 59 -4.10 6.73 -0.76
C VAL A 59 -4.09 7.85 0.30
N LYS A 60 -3.32 8.93 0.09
CA LYS A 60 -3.28 10.08 1.02
C LYS A 60 -4.65 10.74 1.18
N LYS A 61 -5.40 10.94 0.09
CA LYS A 61 -6.74 11.54 0.13
C LYS A 61 -7.73 10.68 0.93
N ASN A 62 -7.59 9.36 0.88
CA ASN A 62 -8.50 8.41 1.54
C ASN A 62 -7.98 7.92 2.90
N ILE A 63 -6.82 8.37 3.37
CA ILE A 63 -6.21 7.91 4.62
C ILE A 63 -7.12 8.12 5.83
N ASN A 64 -7.93 9.18 5.82
CA ASN A 64 -8.87 9.46 6.90
C ASN A 64 -10.01 8.43 6.99
N LEU A 65 -10.37 7.78 5.87
CA LEU A 65 -11.36 6.68 5.88
C LEU A 65 -10.78 5.43 6.57
N ILE A 66 -9.48 5.18 6.38
CA ILE A 66 -8.76 4.11 7.08
C ILE A 66 -8.76 4.41 8.58
N ARG A 67 -8.47 5.65 8.97
CA ARG A 67 -8.53 6.10 10.37
C ARG A 67 -9.90 5.84 11.01
N GLN A 68 -10.98 6.17 10.30
CA GLN A 68 -12.35 5.97 10.80
C GLN A 68 -12.74 4.50 10.97
N ARG A 69 -12.14 3.57 10.23
CA ARG A 69 -12.45 2.13 10.34
C ARG A 69 -11.61 1.39 11.38
N ILE A 70 -10.54 2.01 11.87
CA ILE A 70 -9.68 1.44 12.92
C ILE A 70 -10.10 1.94 14.31
N ALA A 71 -10.74 3.10 14.38
CA ALA A 71 -11.36 3.65 15.60
C ALA A 71 -12.62 2.85 15.98
#